data_AF-A0A7S1WJ08-F1
#
_entry.id   AF-A0A7S1WJ08-F1
#
_cell.length_a   1.000
_cell.length_b   1.000
_cell.length_c   1.000
_cell.angle_alpha   90.00
_cell.angle_beta   90.00
_cell.angle_gamma   90.00
#
_symmetry.space_group_name_H-M   'P 1'
#
loop_
_entity.id
_entity.type
_entity.pdbx_description
1 polymer ?
#
loop_
_entity_poly.entity_id
_entity_poly.type
_entity_poly.pdbx_seq_one_letter_code
_entity_poly.pdbx_strand_id
1 'polypeptide(L)'
;QEEPLQAEDAQSQAEPPPEGPKEEGEVPPGQLEPDRLQRNIERANRYVEEEFQKLLQIHGKLRDLNGEVERDWRVHSGGLKRECDAVLRPLKALARRKVLCDDAQEELLPALFRHRAASGRGHTRIRGCAVTRNAGALQEAPTCSCAAGKEAEGCGEAKSDSDHTLLCSHLRRKVLPSQQLGGLFLPNGLCAVGPNARFNRPLVQPGEPSDFKPLWAESLAPLWPAPAPLASRGPLRRRRRGRHPSAADHQRQRSFL
;
A
#
# COMPACT_ATOMS: atom_id res chain seq x y z
N GLN A 1 -34.87 7.84 2.12
CA GLN A 1 -35.55 6.68 2.72
C GLN A 1 -34.55 5.56 2.65
N GLU A 2 -33.76 5.44 3.72
CA GLU A 2 -32.69 4.45 3.85
C GLU A 2 -33.30 3.19 4.45
N GLU A 3 -33.21 2.09 3.71
CA GLU A 3 -33.57 0.75 4.18
C GLU A 3 -32.47 0.26 5.12
N PRO A 4 -32.80 -0.24 6.32
CA PRO A 4 -31.79 -0.79 7.22
C PRO A 4 -31.39 -2.20 6.73
N LEU A 5 -30.10 -2.39 6.44
CA LEU A 5 -29.47 -3.70 6.30
C LEU A 5 -29.68 -4.48 7.61
N GLN A 6 -30.59 -5.45 7.59
CA GLN A 6 -30.71 -6.43 8.66
C GLN A 6 -29.48 -7.34 8.61
N ALA A 7 -28.62 -7.18 9.62
CA ALA A 7 -27.57 -8.15 9.92
C ALA A 7 -28.26 -9.42 10.43
N GLU A 8 -28.41 -10.41 9.56
CA GLU A 8 -28.79 -11.74 10.00
C GLU A 8 -27.60 -12.35 10.77
N ASP A 9 -27.78 -12.46 12.08
CA ASP A 9 -26.96 -13.24 12.98
C ASP A 9 -26.93 -14.68 12.45
N ALA A 10 -25.87 -15.02 11.70
CA ALA A 10 -25.48 -16.39 11.44
C ALA A 10 -25.02 -17.00 12.78
N GLN A 11 -25.99 -17.39 13.59
CA GLN A 11 -25.80 -18.34 14.68
C GLN A 11 -25.25 -19.61 14.06
N SER A 12 -23.93 -19.71 14.05
CA SER A 12 -23.17 -20.93 13.83
C SER A 12 -23.55 -21.90 14.95
N GLN A 13 -24.67 -22.60 14.76
CA GLN A 13 -24.96 -23.84 15.47
C GLN A 13 -23.91 -24.84 14.99
N ALA A 14 -22.75 -24.82 15.65
CA ALA A 14 -21.83 -25.94 15.60
C ALA A 14 -22.61 -27.12 16.17
N GLU A 15 -23.09 -28.01 15.29
CA GLU A 15 -23.62 -29.29 15.72
C GLU A 15 -22.56 -29.94 16.62
N PRO A 16 -22.96 -30.47 17.79
CA PRO A 16 -22.03 -31.18 18.65
C PRO A 16 -21.36 -32.29 17.83
N PRO A 17 -20.05 -32.53 18.00
CA PRO A 17 -19.36 -33.58 17.27
C PRO A 17 -20.14 -34.88 17.45
N PRO A 18 -20.36 -35.67 16.37
CA PRO A 18 -21.08 -36.92 16.47
C PRO A 18 -20.43 -37.76 17.57
N GLU A 19 -21.22 -38.19 18.56
CA GLU A 19 -20.76 -39.08 19.61
C GLU A 19 -20.00 -40.22 18.92
N GLY A 20 -18.70 -40.30 19.19
CA GLY A 20 -17.89 -41.42 18.73
C GLY A 20 -18.57 -42.72 19.15
N PRO A 21 -18.39 -43.81 18.38
CA PRO A 21 -19.06 -45.08 18.65
C PRO A 21 -18.89 -45.43 20.13
N LYS A 22 -20.01 -45.43 20.87
CA LYS A 22 -20.05 -45.78 22.29
C LYS A 22 -19.32 -47.11 22.45
N GLU A 23 -18.26 -47.12 23.26
CA GLU A 23 -17.50 -48.32 23.60
C GLU A 23 -18.46 -49.32 24.27
N GLU A 24 -19.04 -50.19 23.45
CA GLU A 24 -19.77 -51.36 23.91
C GLU A 24 -18.75 -52.34 24.47
N GLY A 25 -18.64 -52.35 25.81
CA GLY A 25 -18.25 -53.47 26.66
C GLY A 25 -17.14 -54.38 26.14
N GLU A 26 -15.98 -54.30 26.79
CA GLU A 26 -14.83 -55.17 26.62
C GLU A 26 -15.25 -56.66 26.56
N VAL A 27 -15.22 -57.23 25.35
CA VAL A 27 -15.53 -58.65 25.12
C VAL A 27 -14.27 -59.48 25.39
N PRO A 28 -14.37 -60.58 26.15
CA PRO A 28 -13.23 -61.40 26.50
C PRO A 28 -12.45 -61.88 25.26
N PRO A 29 -11.10 -61.89 25.32
CA PRO A 29 -10.27 -62.23 24.19
C PRO A 29 -10.36 -63.73 23.91
N GLY A 30 -11.04 -64.13 22.83
CA GLY A 30 -11.04 -65.55 22.42
C GLY A 30 -12.09 -66.02 21.41
N GLN A 31 -13.15 -65.24 21.13
CA GLN A 31 -14.14 -65.62 20.11
C GLN A 31 -14.39 -64.44 19.16
N LEU A 32 -13.75 -64.51 17.99
CA LEU A 32 -14.10 -63.69 16.84
C LEU A 32 -15.48 -64.13 16.34
N GLU A 33 -16.52 -63.47 16.82
CA GLU A 33 -17.87 -63.59 16.26
C GLU A 33 -17.87 -62.96 14.85
N PRO A 34 -17.87 -63.77 13.77
CA PRO A 34 -17.68 -63.27 12.40
C PRO A 34 -18.76 -62.25 12.03
N ASP A 35 -19.97 -62.47 12.53
CA ASP A 35 -21.13 -61.62 12.29
C ASP A 35 -20.99 -60.23 12.93
N ARG A 36 -20.31 -60.12 14.09
CA ARG A 36 -20.03 -58.82 14.72
C ARG A 36 -18.97 -58.07 13.94
N LEU A 37 -17.92 -58.76 13.51
CA LEU A 37 -16.85 -58.17 12.69
C LEU A 37 -17.40 -57.66 11.34
N GLN A 38 -18.23 -58.46 10.67
CA GLN A 38 -18.83 -58.09 9.39
C GLN A 38 -19.72 -56.85 9.53
N ARG A 39 -20.57 -56.78 10.55
CA ARG A 39 -21.41 -55.59 10.82
C ARG A 39 -20.57 -54.33 11.10
N ASN A 40 -19.45 -54.48 11.81
CA ASN A 40 -18.53 -53.35 12.07
C ASN A 40 -17.86 -52.87 10.78
N ILE A 41 -17.42 -53.79 9.91
CA ILE A 41 -16.85 -53.46 8.60
C ILE A 41 -17.89 -52.72 7.74
N GLU A 42 -19.11 -53.24 7.66
CA GLU A 42 -20.20 -52.61 6.89
C GLU A 42 -20.57 -51.22 7.42
N ARG A 43 -20.56 -51.04 8.75
CA ARG A 43 -20.78 -49.72 9.37
C ARG A 43 -19.64 -48.75 9.05
N ALA A 44 -18.39 -49.19 9.18
CA ALA A 44 -17.22 -48.37 8.89
C ALA A 44 -17.19 -47.97 7.40
N ASN A 45 -17.46 -48.90 6.49
CA ASN A 45 -17.51 -48.63 5.06
C ASN A 45 -18.60 -47.62 4.70
N ARG A 46 -19.81 -47.74 5.28
CA ARG A 46 -20.89 -46.76 5.08
C ARG A 46 -20.51 -45.37 5.58
N TYR A 47 -19.95 -45.28 6.79
CA TYR A 47 -19.51 -44.01 7.35
C TYR A 47 -18.46 -43.32 6.47
N VAL A 48 -17.45 -44.07 6.01
CA VAL A 48 -16.41 -43.55 5.12
C VAL A 48 -17.04 -43.06 3.81
N GLU A 49 -17.91 -43.84 3.19
CA GLU A 49 -18.59 -43.43 1.95
C GLU A 49 -19.42 -42.14 2.15
N GLU A 50 -20.22 -42.07 3.22
CA GLU A 50 -21.03 -40.88 3.54
C GLU A 50 -20.17 -39.62 3.72
N GLU A 51 -19.07 -39.71 4.48
CA GLU A 51 -18.15 -38.58 4.69
C GLU A 51 -17.40 -38.18 3.41
N PHE A 52 -16.99 -39.15 2.58
CA PHE A 52 -16.40 -38.86 1.27
C PHE A 52 -17.40 -38.15 0.34
N GLN A 53 -18.66 -38.58 0.31
CA GLN A 53 -19.69 -37.91 -0.49
C GLN A 53 -19.92 -36.47 -0.01
N LYS A 54 -19.93 -36.21 1.31
CA LYS A 54 -20.00 -34.85 1.86
C LYS A 54 -18.81 -33.99 1.42
N LEU A 55 -17.59 -34.53 1.48
CA LEU A 55 -16.39 -33.83 1.05
C LEU A 55 -16.45 -33.46 -0.44
N LEU A 56 -16.92 -34.38 -1.30
CA LEU A 56 -17.11 -34.13 -2.73
C LEU A 56 -18.14 -33.01 -2.98
N GLN A 57 -19.25 -33.01 -2.24
CA GLN A 57 -20.26 -31.95 -2.32
C GLN A 57 -19.69 -30.59 -1.90
N ILE A 58 -18.93 -30.53 -0.80
CA ILE A 58 -18.27 -29.29 -0.34
C ILE A 58 -17.27 -28.79 -1.38
N HIS A 59 -16.45 -29.68 -1.94
CA HIS A 59 -15.51 -29.33 -3.00
C HIS A 59 -16.23 -28.78 -4.25
N GLY A 60 -17.36 -29.38 -4.65
CA GLY A 60 -18.21 -28.87 -5.72
C GLY A 60 -18.69 -27.44 -5.45
N LYS A 61 -19.25 -27.19 -4.26
CA LYS A 61 -19.69 -25.84 -3.86
C LYS A 61 -18.55 -24.82 -3.84
N LEU A 62 -17.38 -25.18 -3.32
CA LEU A 62 -16.20 -24.30 -3.32
C LEU A 62 -15.74 -23.95 -4.74
N ARG A 63 -15.77 -24.93 -5.65
CA ARG A 63 -15.44 -24.71 -7.06
C ARG A 63 -16.41 -23.74 -7.73
N ASP A 64 -17.72 -23.89 -7.47
CA ASP A 64 -18.75 -23.04 -8.05
C ASP A 64 -18.65 -21.59 -7.53
N LEU A 65 -18.49 -21.42 -6.20
CA LEU A 65 -18.23 -20.13 -5.57
C LEU A 65 -16.97 -19.45 -6.13
N ASN A 66 -15.88 -20.21 -6.30
CA ASN A 66 -14.67 -19.68 -6.91
C ASN A 66 -14.91 -19.25 -8.37
N GLY A 67 -15.73 -20.00 -9.12
CA GLY A 67 -16.14 -19.65 -10.47
C GLY A 67 -17.02 -18.39 -10.55
N GLU A 68 -17.84 -18.12 -9.53
CA GLU A 68 -18.60 -16.87 -9.38
C GLU A 68 -17.68 -15.69 -9.10
N VAL A 69 -16.79 -15.81 -8.11
CA VAL A 69 -15.81 -14.77 -7.76
C VAL A 69 -14.96 -14.39 -8.98
N GLU A 70 -14.47 -15.37 -9.75
CA GLU A 70 -13.70 -15.12 -10.97
C GLU A 70 -14.50 -14.46 -12.11
N ARG A 71 -15.82 -14.69 -12.17
CA ARG A 71 -16.69 -14.03 -13.16
C ARG A 71 -16.95 -12.58 -12.75
N ASP A 72 -17.33 -12.36 -11.51
CA ASP A 72 -17.56 -11.01 -10.96
C ASP A 72 -16.28 -10.17 -11.06
N TRP A 73 -15.15 -10.77 -10.71
CA TRP A 73 -13.86 -10.16 -10.87
C TRP A 73 -13.57 -9.72 -12.32
N ARG A 74 -13.84 -10.58 -13.30
CA ARG A 74 -13.66 -10.24 -14.73
C ARG A 74 -14.56 -9.09 -15.17
N VAL A 75 -15.77 -9.00 -14.65
CA VAL A 75 -16.70 -7.91 -14.96
C VAL A 75 -16.24 -6.58 -14.34
N HIS A 76 -15.85 -6.59 -13.07
CA HIS A 76 -15.61 -5.36 -12.31
C HIS A 76 -14.16 -4.85 -12.34
N SER A 77 -13.17 -5.73 -12.52
CA SER A 77 -11.75 -5.37 -12.48
C SER A 77 -11.36 -4.33 -13.54
N GLY A 78 -11.98 -4.34 -14.71
CA GLY A 78 -11.75 -3.35 -15.76
C GLY A 78 -12.15 -1.93 -15.35
N GLY A 79 -13.31 -1.78 -14.70
CA GLY A 79 -13.80 -0.51 -14.15
C GLY A 79 -12.88 -0.01 -13.04
N LEU A 80 -12.61 -0.88 -12.06
CA LEU A 80 -11.73 -0.58 -10.93
C LEU A 80 -10.34 -0.12 -11.40
N LYS A 81 -9.74 -0.84 -12.36
CA LYS A 81 -8.44 -0.47 -12.91
C LYS A 81 -8.45 0.93 -13.54
N ARG A 82 -9.50 1.29 -14.28
CA ARG A 82 -9.61 2.62 -14.91
C ARG A 82 -9.65 3.72 -13.85
N GLU A 83 -10.43 3.55 -12.79
CA GLU A 83 -10.52 4.53 -11.70
C GLU A 83 -9.20 4.65 -10.94
N CYS A 84 -8.57 3.52 -10.62
CA CYS A 84 -7.25 3.50 -9.98
C CYS A 84 -6.17 4.17 -10.85
N ASP A 85 -6.17 3.93 -12.17
CA ASP A 85 -5.27 4.59 -13.12
C ASP A 85 -5.57 6.10 -13.23
N ALA A 86 -6.84 6.51 -13.15
CA ALA A 86 -7.25 7.90 -13.19
C ALA A 86 -6.76 8.69 -11.98
N VAL A 87 -6.60 8.06 -10.81
CA VAL A 87 -5.97 8.65 -9.62
C VAL A 87 -4.44 8.55 -9.70
N LEU A 88 -3.91 7.41 -10.10
CA LEU A 88 -2.47 7.13 -10.08
C LEU A 88 -1.67 8.00 -11.07
N ARG A 89 -2.19 8.23 -12.28
CA ARG A 89 -1.49 9.02 -13.31
C ARG A 89 -1.27 10.47 -12.86
N PRO A 90 -2.30 11.23 -12.41
CA PRO A 90 -2.11 12.56 -11.88
C PRO A 90 -1.14 12.61 -10.70
N LEU A 91 -1.24 11.68 -9.75
CA LEU A 91 -0.33 11.63 -8.60
C LEU A 91 1.13 11.43 -9.04
N LYS A 92 1.40 10.54 -10.00
CA LYS A 92 2.74 10.36 -10.58
C LYS A 92 3.22 11.61 -11.34
N ALA A 93 2.34 12.24 -12.11
CA ALA A 93 2.68 13.47 -12.83
C ALA A 93 3.03 14.61 -11.86
N LEU A 94 2.28 14.72 -10.77
CA LEU A 94 2.50 15.70 -9.71
C LEU A 94 3.79 15.42 -8.93
N ALA A 95 4.08 14.16 -8.62
CA ALA A 95 5.35 13.76 -8.00
C ALA A 95 6.56 14.14 -8.86
N ARG A 96 6.50 13.93 -10.19
CA ARG A 96 7.57 14.33 -11.12
C ARG A 96 7.79 15.85 -11.19
N ARG A 97 6.72 16.63 -10.99
CA ARG A 97 6.75 18.11 -11.00
C ARG A 97 7.05 18.70 -9.62
N LYS A 98 7.40 17.86 -8.63
CA LYS A 98 7.74 18.29 -7.28
C LYS A 98 8.76 19.43 -7.28
N VAL A 99 9.88 19.19 -7.97
CA VAL A 99 11.04 20.10 -7.97
C VAL A 99 10.63 21.49 -8.47
N LEU A 100 9.86 21.56 -9.57
CA LEU A 100 9.37 22.83 -10.11
C LEU A 100 8.48 23.60 -9.13
N CYS A 101 7.67 22.90 -8.33
CA CYS A 101 6.84 23.53 -7.32
C CYS A 101 7.67 24.03 -6.14
N ASP A 102 8.66 23.25 -5.72
CA ASP A 102 9.55 23.62 -4.62
C ASP A 102 10.41 24.83 -5.04
N ASP A 103 11.01 24.82 -6.24
CA ASP A 103 11.76 25.96 -6.79
C ASP A 103 10.88 27.21 -6.91
N ALA A 104 9.63 27.04 -7.35
CA ALA A 104 8.69 28.15 -7.45
C ALA A 104 8.34 28.73 -6.08
N GLN A 105 8.19 27.89 -5.06
CA GLN A 105 7.84 28.29 -3.70
C GLN A 105 9.00 28.98 -2.98
N GLU A 106 10.21 28.43 -3.10
CA GLU A 106 11.37 28.81 -2.29
C GLU A 106 12.23 29.89 -2.98
N GLU A 107 12.24 29.98 -4.31
CA GLU A 107 13.08 30.92 -5.05
C GLU A 107 12.27 31.96 -5.85
N LEU A 108 11.40 31.48 -6.74
CA LEU A 108 10.75 32.37 -7.73
C LEU A 108 9.71 33.29 -7.07
N LEU A 109 8.87 32.75 -6.18
CA LEU A 109 7.83 33.53 -5.51
C LEU A 109 8.43 34.63 -4.61
N PRO A 110 9.43 34.36 -3.76
CA PRO A 110 10.17 35.40 -3.05
C PRO A 110 10.75 36.47 -3.98
N ALA A 111 11.35 36.09 -5.11
CA ALA A 111 11.89 37.05 -6.08
C ALA A 111 10.80 37.95 -6.67
N LEU A 112 9.61 37.41 -6.96
CA LEU A 112 8.46 38.19 -7.43
C LEU A 112 7.99 39.21 -6.39
N PHE A 113 7.98 38.84 -5.10
CA PHE A 113 7.67 39.80 -4.02
C PHE A 113 8.71 40.92 -3.93
N ARG A 114 10.02 40.61 -3.99
CA ARG A 114 11.08 41.63 -3.96
C ARG A 114 10.97 42.58 -5.15
N HIS A 115 10.71 42.03 -6.34
CA HIS A 115 10.51 42.83 -7.55
C HIS A 115 9.28 43.73 -7.44
N ARG A 116 8.16 43.23 -6.88
CA ARG A 116 6.96 44.02 -6.64
C ARG A 116 7.21 45.16 -5.65
N ALA A 117 7.93 44.89 -4.56
CA ALA A 117 8.31 45.90 -3.58
C ALA A 117 9.21 47.00 -4.18
N ALA A 118 10.24 46.61 -4.94
CA ALA A 118 11.17 47.54 -5.57
C ALA A 118 10.52 48.40 -6.67
N SER A 119 9.53 47.85 -7.38
CA SER A 119 8.89 48.54 -8.50
C SER A 119 7.98 49.70 -8.06
N GLY A 120 7.58 49.79 -6.78
CA GLY A 120 6.69 50.83 -6.23
C GLY A 120 5.27 50.86 -6.82
N ARG A 121 5.03 50.16 -7.94
CA ARG A 121 3.73 49.99 -8.57
C ARG A 121 2.99 48.86 -7.85
N GLY A 122 2.14 49.20 -6.90
CA GLY A 122 1.27 48.28 -6.16
C GLY A 122 0.20 47.54 -7.01
N HIS A 123 0.44 47.31 -8.30
CA HIS A 123 -0.53 46.76 -9.25
C HIS A 123 -0.12 45.45 -9.91
N THR A 124 1.14 45.00 -9.80
CA THR A 124 1.52 43.66 -10.27
C THR A 124 0.95 42.59 -9.34
N ARG A 125 -0.20 42.03 -9.73
CA ARG A 125 -0.82 40.90 -9.04
C ARG A 125 0.01 39.65 -9.27
N ILE A 126 0.56 39.12 -8.18
CA ILE A 126 1.19 37.79 -8.18
C ILE A 126 0.05 36.78 -8.01
N ARG A 127 -0.01 35.76 -8.87
CA ARG A 127 -1.09 34.74 -8.90
C ARG A 127 -0.56 33.38 -8.49
N GLY A 128 -1.46 32.42 -8.29
CA GLY A 128 -1.10 31.02 -8.03
C GLY A 128 -0.95 30.65 -6.55
N CYS A 129 -1.23 31.56 -5.60
CA CYS A 129 -1.28 31.23 -4.17
C CYS A 129 -2.60 30.57 -3.79
N ALA A 130 -2.57 29.74 -2.74
CA ALA A 130 -3.73 29.07 -2.20
C ALA A 130 -4.41 29.88 -1.09
N VAL A 131 -5.72 29.70 -0.93
CA VAL A 131 -6.42 30.06 0.30
C VAL A 131 -6.19 28.95 1.34
N THR A 132 -5.32 29.19 2.31
CA THR A 132 -4.87 28.16 3.27
C THR A 132 -5.81 27.95 4.46
N ARG A 133 -6.86 28.76 4.61
CA ARG A 133 -7.86 28.62 5.71
C ARG A 133 -8.54 27.26 5.73
N ASN A 134 -8.76 26.67 4.55
CA ASN A 134 -9.37 25.34 4.41
C ASN A 134 -8.31 24.33 3.96
N ALA A 135 -7.80 23.53 4.90
CA ALA A 135 -6.73 22.55 4.64
C ALA A 135 -7.12 21.47 3.61
N GLY A 136 -8.40 21.13 3.51
CA GLY A 136 -8.91 20.10 2.59
C GLY A 136 -9.33 20.62 1.21
N ALA A 137 -9.33 21.94 0.99
CA ALA A 137 -9.77 22.52 -0.27
C ALA A 137 -8.60 23.15 -1.04
N LEU A 138 -8.63 23.00 -2.36
CA LEU A 138 -7.71 23.66 -3.26
C LEU A 138 -8.43 24.86 -3.90
N GLN A 139 -8.19 26.06 -3.37
CA GLN A 139 -8.77 27.30 -3.88
C GLN A 139 -7.67 28.32 -4.15
N GLU A 140 -7.71 28.94 -5.33
CA GLU A 140 -6.77 30.00 -5.69
C GLU A 140 -7.14 31.31 -4.99
N ALA A 141 -6.16 31.96 -4.37
CA ALA A 141 -6.28 33.30 -3.84
C ALA A 141 -6.23 34.32 -5.00
N PRO A 142 -7.02 35.42 -4.94
CA PRO A 142 -7.05 36.42 -6.00
C PRO A 142 -5.70 37.12 -6.24
N THR A 143 -4.87 37.19 -5.19
CA THR A 143 -3.47 37.62 -5.26
C THR A 143 -2.68 36.95 -4.15
N CYS A 144 -1.42 36.62 -4.42
CA CYS A 144 -0.44 36.32 -3.37
C CYS A 144 -0.13 37.58 -2.58
N SER A 145 -0.06 37.46 -1.25
CA SER A 145 0.26 38.55 -0.35
C SER A 145 1.20 38.10 0.77
N CYS A 146 1.90 39.07 1.33
CA CYS A 146 2.92 38.84 2.36
C CYS A 146 2.42 39.33 3.73
N ALA A 147 1.23 38.91 4.15
CA ALA A 147 0.54 39.57 5.28
C ALA A 147 1.34 39.54 6.60
N ALA A 148 2.16 38.51 6.82
CA ALA A 148 2.93 38.31 8.03
C ALA A 148 4.44 38.64 7.91
N GLY A 149 4.89 39.26 6.82
CA GLY A 149 6.31 39.55 6.56
C GLY A 149 6.52 40.77 5.64
N LYS A 150 7.76 40.97 5.17
CA LYS A 150 8.10 42.06 4.25
C LYS A 150 8.28 41.56 2.82
N GLU A 151 7.60 42.18 1.87
CA GLU A 151 7.76 41.87 0.44
C GLU A 151 9.17 42.17 -0.07
N ALA A 152 9.80 43.23 0.46
CA ALA A 152 11.17 43.62 0.10
C ALA A 152 12.22 42.54 0.44
N GLU A 153 11.92 41.67 1.41
CA GLU A 153 12.76 40.53 1.80
C GLU A 153 12.31 39.22 1.11
N GLY A 154 11.21 39.26 0.36
CA GLY A 154 10.64 38.10 -0.32
C GLY A 154 9.79 37.21 0.60
N CYS A 155 9.25 37.76 1.69
CA CYS A 155 8.42 37.06 2.67
C CYS A 155 9.12 35.98 3.51
N GLY A 156 10.46 35.88 3.47
CA GLY A 156 11.19 34.87 4.26
C GLY A 156 11.05 35.02 5.79
N GLU A 157 10.75 36.22 6.29
CA GLU A 157 10.54 36.48 7.72
C GLU A 157 9.08 36.26 8.18
N ALA A 158 8.20 35.80 7.28
CA ALA A 158 6.78 35.70 7.58
C ALA A 158 6.50 34.67 8.68
N LYS A 159 5.75 35.05 9.71
CA LYS A 159 5.36 34.14 10.80
C LYS A 159 4.33 33.09 10.40
N SER A 160 3.69 33.27 9.24
CA SER A 160 2.66 32.40 8.69
C SER A 160 2.79 32.31 7.18
N ASP A 161 2.81 31.07 6.67
CA ASP A 161 2.88 30.76 5.24
C ASP A 161 1.54 31.02 4.51
N SER A 162 0.49 31.37 5.26
CA SER A 162 -0.92 31.32 4.83
C SER A 162 -1.23 32.09 3.55
N ASP A 163 -0.53 33.18 3.29
CA ASP A 163 -0.87 34.14 2.23
C ASP A 163 0.12 34.12 1.05
N HIS A 164 1.21 33.38 1.19
CA HIS A 164 2.26 33.21 0.19
C HIS A 164 2.61 31.74 -0.07
N THR A 165 1.71 30.82 0.26
CA THR A 165 1.82 29.42 -0.15
C THR A 165 1.23 29.23 -1.54
N LEU A 166 2.00 28.68 -2.49
CA LEU A 166 1.52 28.32 -3.82
C LEU A 166 0.47 27.20 -3.74
N LEU A 167 -0.47 27.20 -4.69
CA LEU A 167 -1.45 26.13 -4.90
C LEU A 167 -0.80 24.74 -4.94
N CYS A 168 0.31 24.61 -5.65
CA CYS A 168 1.00 23.34 -5.77
C CYS A 168 1.60 22.88 -4.42
N SER A 169 2.09 23.81 -3.61
CA SER A 169 2.62 23.55 -2.27
C SER A 169 1.51 23.17 -1.30
N HIS A 170 0.39 23.90 -1.30
CA HIS A 170 -0.79 23.61 -0.49
C HIS A 170 -1.41 22.25 -0.85
N LEU A 171 -1.56 21.97 -2.15
CA LEU A 171 -2.02 20.68 -2.65
C LEU A 171 -1.17 19.54 -2.08
N ARG A 172 0.16 19.68 -2.16
CA ARG A 172 1.11 18.63 -1.77
C ARG A 172 1.25 18.46 -0.26
N ARG A 173 1.33 19.56 0.49
CA ARG A 173 1.63 19.54 1.93
C ARG A 173 0.36 19.42 2.80
N LYS A 174 -0.81 19.79 2.30
CA LYS A 174 -2.07 19.81 3.07
C LYS A 174 -3.18 18.96 2.46
N VAL A 175 -3.55 19.22 1.21
CA VAL A 175 -4.72 18.58 0.59
C VAL A 175 -4.49 17.08 0.35
N LEU A 176 -3.41 16.69 -0.35
CA LEU A 176 -3.14 15.28 -0.68
C LEU A 176 -2.99 14.39 0.57
N PRO A 177 -2.25 14.79 1.62
CA PRO A 177 -2.18 14.02 2.86
C PRO A 177 -3.55 13.85 3.54
N SER A 178 -4.40 14.88 3.52
CA SER A 178 -5.74 14.82 4.14
C SER A 178 -6.68 13.82 3.47
N GLN A 179 -6.45 13.53 2.18
CA GLN A 179 -7.26 12.60 1.38
C GLN A 179 -6.88 11.13 1.59
N GLN A 180 -5.80 10.84 2.34
CA GLN A 180 -5.34 9.48 2.66
C GLN A 180 -5.20 8.54 1.43
N LEU A 181 -4.93 9.11 0.25
CA LEU A 181 -4.90 8.38 -1.03
C LEU A 181 -3.86 7.24 -1.04
N GLY A 182 -2.83 7.32 -0.19
CA GLY A 182 -1.85 6.25 -0.04
C GLY A 182 -2.47 4.91 0.33
N GLY A 183 -3.54 4.91 1.14
CA GLY A 183 -4.23 3.69 1.59
C GLY A 183 -4.85 2.90 0.45
N LEU A 184 -5.27 3.57 -0.64
CA LEU A 184 -5.87 2.92 -1.80
C LEU A 184 -4.88 1.95 -2.49
N PHE A 185 -3.58 2.26 -2.42
CA PHE A 185 -2.54 1.51 -3.12
C PHE A 185 -1.68 0.64 -2.19
N LEU A 186 -2.03 0.54 -0.90
CA LEU A 186 -1.39 -0.41 0.03
C LEU A 186 -1.78 -1.84 -0.31
N PRO A 187 -1.01 -2.86 0.13
CA PRO A 187 -1.47 -4.25 0.12
C PRO A 187 -2.86 -4.36 0.77
N ASN A 188 -3.82 -5.01 0.10
CA ASN A 188 -5.24 -5.09 0.47
C ASN A 188 -6.06 -3.79 0.29
N GLY A 189 -5.47 -2.72 -0.27
CA GLY A 189 -6.18 -1.51 -0.65
C GLY A 189 -7.08 -1.72 -1.87
N LEU A 190 -8.06 -0.83 -2.08
CA LEU A 190 -9.01 -0.91 -3.19
C LEU A 190 -8.34 -0.96 -4.58
N CYS A 191 -7.16 -0.37 -4.72
CA CYS A 191 -6.37 -0.38 -5.95
C CYS A 191 -5.26 -1.44 -5.96
N ALA A 192 -5.18 -2.31 -4.94
CA ALA A 192 -4.25 -3.43 -4.90
C ALA A 192 -4.84 -4.65 -5.58
N VAL A 193 -4.75 -4.67 -6.91
CA VAL A 193 -5.42 -5.66 -7.74
C VAL A 193 -4.58 -6.96 -7.86
N GLY A 194 -4.43 -7.69 -6.75
CA GLY A 194 -3.88 -9.06 -6.72
C GLY A 194 -2.34 -9.17 -6.67
N PRO A 195 -1.79 -10.20 -5.99
CA PRO A 195 -0.40 -10.23 -5.49
C PRO A 195 0.69 -10.11 -6.57
N ASN A 196 0.42 -10.51 -7.81
CA ASN A 196 1.40 -10.52 -8.92
C ASN A 196 1.22 -9.40 -9.94
N ALA A 197 0.25 -8.52 -9.75
CA ALA A 197 -0.11 -7.59 -10.79
C ALA A 197 0.78 -6.33 -10.78
N ARG A 198 1.11 -5.81 -11.98
CA ARG A 198 2.13 -4.77 -12.20
C ARG A 198 1.92 -3.46 -11.41
N PHE A 199 0.71 -3.18 -10.95
CA PHE A 199 0.34 -1.99 -10.18
C PHE A 199 0.45 -2.15 -8.66
N ASN A 200 0.65 -3.37 -8.14
CA ASN A 200 1.05 -3.61 -6.75
C ASN A 200 2.53 -3.28 -6.49
N ARG A 201 3.26 -2.86 -7.53
CA ARG A 201 4.62 -2.34 -7.35
C ARG A 201 4.55 -1.04 -6.56
N PRO A 202 5.46 -0.83 -5.58
CA PRO A 202 5.46 0.37 -4.76
C PRO A 202 5.44 1.62 -5.64
N LEU A 203 4.62 2.59 -5.26
CA LEU A 203 4.41 3.87 -5.96
C LEU A 203 5.72 4.65 -6.22
N VAL A 204 6.76 4.36 -5.44
CA VAL A 204 8.06 5.02 -5.44
C VAL A 204 9.16 3.95 -5.51
N GLN A 205 10.10 4.06 -6.45
CA GLN A 205 11.26 3.15 -6.50
C GLN A 205 12.24 3.47 -5.36
N PRO A 206 13.05 2.50 -4.89
CA PRO A 206 14.09 2.78 -3.90
C PRO A 206 15.04 3.87 -4.42
N GLY A 207 15.04 5.06 -3.79
CA GLY A 207 15.93 6.19 -4.13
C GLY A 207 15.25 7.54 -4.48
N GLU A 208 13.92 7.64 -4.50
CA GLU A 208 13.19 8.89 -4.77
C GLU A 208 12.79 9.66 -3.48
N PRO A 209 12.50 10.98 -3.56
CA PRO A 209 12.49 11.88 -2.39
C PRO A 209 11.46 11.51 -1.32
N SER A 210 11.90 11.59 -0.06
CA SER A 210 11.29 11.08 1.18
C SER A 210 9.91 11.63 1.57
N ASP A 211 9.35 12.57 0.82
CA ASP A 211 8.12 13.26 1.20
C ASP A 211 6.88 12.39 0.95
N PHE A 212 7.02 11.39 0.10
CA PHE A 212 6.14 10.23 0.05
C PHE A 212 6.81 9.11 0.85
N LYS A 213 6.88 9.23 2.18
CA LYS A 213 7.14 8.06 3.02
C LYS A 213 5.83 7.28 3.09
N PRO A 214 5.70 6.14 2.40
CA PRO A 214 4.56 5.29 2.64
C PRO A 214 4.73 4.67 4.03
N LEU A 215 3.62 4.59 4.80
CA LEU A 215 3.57 4.03 6.15
C LEU A 215 4.15 2.61 6.29
N TRP A 216 4.37 1.91 5.16
CA TRP A 216 4.99 0.57 5.13
C TRP A 216 6.52 0.55 5.26
N ALA A 217 7.22 1.68 5.06
CA ALA A 217 8.68 1.73 5.17
C ALA A 217 9.17 1.46 6.61
N GLU A 218 8.31 1.62 7.61
CA GLU A 218 8.61 1.32 9.03
C GLU A 218 7.98 -0.01 9.50
N SER A 219 7.02 -0.57 8.76
CA SER A 219 6.29 -1.79 9.17
C SER A 219 6.70 -3.05 8.40
N LEU A 220 7.57 -2.94 7.40
CA LEU A 220 8.29 -4.08 6.80
C LEU A 220 9.71 -4.21 7.35
N ALA A 221 9.91 -4.06 8.66
CA ALA A 221 10.99 -4.79 9.29
C ALA A 221 10.69 -6.28 9.04
N PRO A 222 11.49 -7.00 8.25
CA PRO A 222 11.23 -8.41 8.05
C PRO A 222 11.30 -9.07 9.42
N LEU A 223 10.20 -9.67 9.86
CA LEU A 223 10.15 -10.69 10.92
C LEU A 223 10.88 -11.96 10.45
N TRP A 224 12.04 -11.80 9.83
CA TRP A 224 12.95 -12.90 9.63
C TRP A 224 13.48 -13.25 11.02
N PRO A 225 13.27 -14.48 11.52
CA PRO A 225 14.03 -14.93 12.68
C PRO A 225 15.50 -14.74 12.33
N ALA A 226 16.20 -13.95 13.13
CA ALA A 226 17.64 -13.84 13.02
C ALA A 226 18.20 -15.28 13.02
N PRO A 227 18.98 -15.67 12.00
CA PRO A 227 19.61 -16.98 12.05
C PRO A 227 20.40 -17.04 13.35
N ALA A 228 20.07 -18.02 14.20
CA ALA A 228 20.79 -18.26 15.43
C ALA A 228 22.29 -18.28 15.11
N PRO A 229 23.14 -17.63 15.92
CA PRO A 229 24.58 -17.65 15.68
C PRO A 229 25.05 -19.09 15.81
N LEU A 230 25.23 -19.77 14.67
CA LEU A 230 26.03 -20.97 14.61
C LEU A 230 27.43 -20.55 15.03
N ALA A 231 27.80 -20.96 16.25
CA ALA A 231 29.15 -20.90 16.76
C ALA A 231 30.07 -21.71 15.84
N SER A 232 30.57 -21.07 14.78
CA SER A 232 31.60 -21.64 13.92
C SER A 232 32.94 -21.49 14.65
N ARG A 233 33.40 -22.63 15.17
CA ARG A 233 34.77 -22.82 15.60
C ARG A 233 35.70 -22.61 14.40
N GLY A 234 36.35 -21.43 14.38
CA GLY A 234 37.73 -21.20 13.93
C GLY A 234 38.01 -21.19 12.42
N PRO A 235 38.76 -20.18 11.94
CA PRO A 235 39.57 -20.34 10.75
C PRO A 235 41.05 -20.42 11.09
N LEU A 236 41.66 -21.54 10.72
CA LEU A 236 43.09 -21.70 10.55
C LEU A 236 43.61 -20.80 9.41
N ARG A 237 44.72 -20.12 9.72
CA ARG A 237 45.85 -19.79 8.83
C ARG A 237 45.58 -19.01 7.54
N ARG A 238 45.75 -17.70 7.68
CA ARG A 238 46.87 -16.91 7.11
C ARG A 238 47.59 -17.53 5.89
N ARG A 239 47.36 -16.98 4.69
CA ARG A 239 48.38 -16.93 3.64
C ARG A 239 48.31 -15.61 2.87
N ARG A 240 49.23 -14.71 3.22
CA ARG A 240 49.65 -13.55 2.43
C ARG A 240 50.19 -14.04 1.09
N ARG A 241 49.79 -13.41 -0.02
CA ARG A 241 50.65 -13.09 -1.17
C ARG A 241 50.05 -11.90 -1.88
N GLY A 242 50.79 -10.80 -1.89
CA GLY A 242 50.42 -9.56 -2.56
C GLY A 242 50.67 -9.62 -4.06
N ARG A 243 49.94 -8.78 -4.78
CA ARG A 243 50.38 -8.11 -6.02
C ARG A 243 49.41 -6.96 -6.34
N HIS A 244 49.85 -5.74 -6.08
CA HIS A 244 49.58 -4.57 -6.92
C HIS A 244 50.61 -4.56 -8.07
N PRO A 245 50.53 -3.70 -9.11
CA PRO A 245 49.56 -2.63 -9.41
C PRO A 245 49.01 -2.71 -10.86
N SER A 246 48.05 -1.86 -11.22
CA SER A 246 48.25 -0.89 -12.32
C SER A 246 47.06 0.08 -12.42
N ALA A 247 47.39 1.35 -12.60
CA ALA A 247 46.52 2.46 -12.91
C ALA A 247 46.25 2.56 -14.43
N ALA A 248 45.37 3.51 -14.76
CA ALA A 248 45.09 4.12 -16.07
C ALA A 248 44.08 3.40 -16.98
N ASP A 249 42.90 4.02 -17.16
CA ASP A 249 42.56 4.78 -18.39
C ASP A 249 41.12 5.36 -18.27
N HIS A 250 40.99 6.68 -18.17
CA HIS A 250 40.56 7.59 -19.26
C HIS A 250 39.07 7.54 -19.65
N GLN A 251 38.30 8.43 -19.00
CA GLN A 251 37.76 9.65 -19.64
C GLN A 251 37.30 9.56 -21.12
N ARG A 252 35.98 9.54 -21.33
CA ARG A 252 35.26 10.17 -22.45
C ARG A 252 33.84 10.50 -21.95
N GLN A 253 33.54 11.72 -21.52
CA GLN A 253 33.19 12.88 -22.33
C GLN A 253 32.19 12.61 -23.48
N ARG A 254 31.08 13.35 -23.37
CA ARG A 254 30.41 14.15 -24.39
C ARG A 254 29.24 13.52 -25.17
N SER A 255 28.09 14.12 -24.87
CA SER A 255 27.24 14.85 -25.83
C SER A 255 26.53 14.01 -26.87
N PHE A 256 25.22 13.83 -26.70
CA PHE A 256 24.26 13.90 -27.81
C PHE A 256 22.91 14.39 -27.29
N LEU A 257 22.59 15.62 -27.72
CA LEU A 257 21.27 16.26 -27.88
C LEU A 257 20.39 16.48 -26.64
#